data_AF-A0A0K2V201-F1
#
_entry.id   AF-A0A0K2V201-F1
#
_cell.length_a   1.000
_cell.length_b   1.000
_cell.length_c   1.000
_cell.angle_alpha   90.00
_cell.angle_beta   90.00
_cell.angle_gamma   90.00
#
_symmetry.space_group_name_H-M   'P 1'
#
loop_
_entity.id
_entity.type
_entity.pdbx_description
1 polymer ?
#
loop_
_entity_poly.entity_id
_entity_poly.type
_entity_poly.pdbx_seq_one_letter_code
_entity_poly.pdbx_strand_id
1 'polypeptide(L)'
;MNMCRGDELFAMEGELALTNVDNLVLTEAKSYEDPVLISDVRILSNILLREKDAQKSPKENYFECVQTEVKPHMRKIVTDWMLEVCEDQKCQAEVFSLAVNYLDGFLAKINIQKSQFQLLATVCIFVASKFKETAPVPAENLVIYTDNSVSILEITQWELILLNVLEWDLSAVTPYGILDHLLRTLNIESSSSETIRRHAETFVALTATEFVFYQHGPAAVAVSCLGAALRGLNVSTLSSVLEHLHYTTGVNTITIKDCMDQIEESISMSMSGLSFQPSSSSPAAPSSKSNNVSAPKIIPQHYNGSKFVSTTPTDVMDVACAF
;
A
#
# COMPACT_ATOMS: atom_id res chain seq x y z
N MET A 1 -16.39 -16.47 -46.12
CA MET A 1 -16.37 -17.85 -46.67
C MET A 1 -15.03 -18.44 -46.28
N ASN A 2 -14.87 -19.38 -45.36
CA ASN A 2 -15.71 -20.40 -44.71
C ASN A 2 -15.28 -20.45 -43.23
N MET A 3 -16.10 -20.35 -42.18
CA MET A 3 -17.11 -21.29 -41.63
C MET A 3 -16.75 -22.78 -41.64
N CYS A 4 -17.06 -23.43 -40.50
CA CYS A 4 -16.88 -24.84 -40.11
C CYS A 4 -15.56 -25.11 -39.36
N ARG A 5 -15.54 -25.67 -38.14
CA ARG A 5 -16.51 -26.54 -37.45
C ARG A 5 -16.30 -26.46 -35.93
N GLY A 6 -17.36 -26.11 -35.22
CA GLY A 6 -17.60 -26.67 -33.89
C GLY A 6 -18.08 -28.12 -34.03
N ASP A 7 -18.13 -28.81 -32.88
CA ASP A 7 -18.47 -30.22 -32.68
C ASP A 7 -17.28 -31.17 -32.73
N GLU A 8 -16.61 -31.30 -31.57
CA GLU A 8 -16.11 -32.57 -31.02
C GLU A 8 -15.45 -32.29 -29.65
N LEU A 9 -16.24 -32.29 -28.57
CA LEU A 9 -15.84 -32.80 -27.24
C LEU A 9 -17.02 -32.70 -26.24
N PHE A 10 -18.13 -33.38 -26.54
CA PHE A 10 -19.20 -33.63 -25.56
C PHE A 10 -19.67 -35.08 -25.75
N ALA A 11 -19.02 -36.01 -25.04
CA ALA A 11 -19.56 -37.32 -24.64
C ALA A 11 -18.45 -38.18 -24.00
N MET A 12 -18.13 -37.91 -22.74
CA MET A 12 -17.72 -38.96 -21.81
C MET A 12 -18.49 -38.74 -20.51
N GLU A 13 -19.75 -39.19 -20.52
CA GLU A 13 -20.49 -39.46 -19.29
C GLU A 13 -19.78 -40.61 -18.56
N GLY A 14 -18.93 -40.27 -17.61
CA GLY A 14 -18.50 -41.16 -16.54
C GLY A 14 -19.15 -40.66 -15.26
N GLU A 15 -20.00 -41.48 -14.66
CA GLU A 15 -20.58 -41.26 -13.34
C GLU A 15 -19.47 -40.94 -12.32
N LEU A 16 -19.34 -39.67 -11.94
CA LEU A 16 -18.57 -39.26 -10.78
C LEU A 16 -19.55 -39.05 -9.63
N ALA A 17 -19.45 -39.96 -8.66
CA ALA A 17 -20.17 -39.93 -7.41
C ALA A 17 -20.04 -38.56 -6.73
N LEU A 18 -21.19 -37.98 -6.38
CA LEU A 18 -21.34 -36.79 -5.56
C LEU A 18 -20.88 -37.04 -4.12
N THR A 19 -19.56 -36.98 -3.88
CA THR A 19 -19.01 -36.94 -2.52
C THR A 19 -17.85 -35.95 -2.45
N ASN A 20 -17.93 -35.04 -1.47
CA ASN A 20 -16.94 -34.03 -1.06
C ASN A 20 -16.83 -32.73 -1.89
N VAL A 21 -17.74 -31.80 -1.60
CA VAL A 21 -17.58 -30.36 -1.93
C VAL A 21 -16.81 -29.57 -0.87
N ASP A 22 -16.42 -30.18 0.25
CA ASP A 22 -15.85 -29.47 1.41
C ASP A 22 -14.31 -29.34 1.42
N ASN A 23 -13.62 -29.60 0.30
CA ASN A 23 -12.15 -29.53 0.26
C ASN A 23 -11.55 -28.98 -1.04
N LEU A 24 -12.31 -28.18 -1.79
CA LEU A 24 -11.72 -27.32 -2.82
C LEU A 24 -11.04 -26.14 -2.12
N VAL A 25 -9.78 -26.33 -1.71
CA VAL A 25 -8.85 -25.22 -1.53
C VAL A 25 -8.75 -24.57 -2.89
N LEU A 26 -9.52 -23.50 -3.11
CA LEU A 26 -9.31 -22.59 -4.24
C LEU A 26 -7.89 -22.08 -4.09
N THR A 27 -6.95 -22.71 -4.80
CA THR A 27 -5.60 -22.18 -4.92
C THR A 27 -5.80 -20.84 -5.62
N GLU A 28 -5.49 -19.74 -4.94
CA GLU A 28 -5.66 -18.41 -5.50
C GLU A 28 -5.06 -18.38 -6.89
N ALA A 29 -5.91 -18.05 -7.88
CA ALA A 29 -5.48 -18.00 -9.26
C ALA A 29 -4.48 -16.85 -9.40
N LYS A 30 -3.19 -17.16 -9.36
CA LYS A 30 -2.13 -16.19 -9.64
C LYS A 30 -2.11 -15.89 -11.14
N SER A 31 -1.86 -14.64 -11.48
CA SER A 31 -1.61 -14.28 -12.88
C SER A 31 -0.42 -15.08 -13.40
N TYR A 32 -0.49 -15.43 -14.69
CA TYR A 32 0.70 -15.94 -15.37
C TYR A 32 1.72 -14.81 -15.50
N GLU A 33 3.00 -15.18 -15.49
CA GLU A 33 4.08 -14.25 -15.75
C GLU A 33 4.00 -13.78 -17.21
N ASP A 34 3.76 -12.48 -17.41
CA ASP A 34 3.82 -11.87 -18.73
C ASP A 34 5.28 -11.54 -19.08
N PRO A 35 5.87 -12.21 -20.09
CA PRO A 35 7.27 -11.98 -20.48
C PRO A 35 7.55 -10.54 -20.89
N VAL A 36 6.57 -9.83 -21.46
CA VAL A 36 6.72 -8.42 -21.83
C VAL A 36 6.85 -7.57 -20.59
N LEU A 37 6.05 -7.85 -19.55
CA LEU A 37 6.12 -7.12 -18.29
C LEU A 37 7.40 -7.39 -17.49
N ILE A 38 8.05 -8.52 -17.74
CA ILE A 38 9.24 -8.96 -17.00
C ILE A 38 10.54 -8.57 -17.70
N SER A 39 10.63 -8.83 -19.00
CA SER A 39 11.89 -8.70 -19.75
C SER A 39 12.16 -7.29 -20.27
N ASP A 40 11.14 -6.44 -20.34
CA ASP A 40 11.27 -5.12 -20.94
C ASP A 40 11.85 -4.10 -19.96
N VAL A 41 13.11 -3.75 -20.18
CA VAL A 41 13.84 -2.72 -19.43
C VAL A 41 13.15 -1.35 -19.43
N ARG A 42 12.28 -1.08 -20.40
CA ARG A 42 11.53 0.18 -20.49
C ARG A 42 10.51 0.33 -19.36
N ILE A 43 10.04 -0.76 -18.77
CA ILE A 43 9.04 -0.71 -17.70
C ILE A 43 9.62 -0.05 -16.46
N LEU A 44 10.80 -0.50 -16.02
CA LEU A 44 11.50 0.14 -14.92
C LEU A 44 11.78 1.62 -15.22
N SER A 45 12.21 1.94 -16.45
CA SER A 45 12.41 3.33 -16.86
C SER A 45 11.14 4.17 -16.75
N ASN A 46 9.99 3.65 -17.19
CA ASN A 46 8.69 4.32 -17.08
C ASN A 46 8.24 4.50 -15.63
N ILE A 47 8.46 3.49 -14.76
CA ILE A 47 8.15 3.59 -13.33
C ILE A 47 9.00 4.71 -12.68
N LEU A 48 10.30 4.75 -12.97
CA LEU A 48 11.22 5.77 -12.45
C LEU A 48 10.88 7.18 -12.99
N LEU A 49 10.40 7.27 -14.23
CA LEU A 49 9.93 8.54 -14.79
C LEU A 49 8.67 9.03 -14.06
N ARG A 50 7.69 8.15 -13.82
CA ARG A 50 6.48 8.47 -13.04
C ARG A 50 6.82 8.91 -11.62
N GLU A 51 7.79 8.27 -10.98
CA GLU A 51 8.28 8.68 -9.66
C GLU A 51 8.84 10.11 -9.70
N LYS A 52 9.70 10.41 -10.67
CA LYS A 52 10.29 11.76 -10.81
C LYS A 52 9.23 12.83 -11.05
N ASP A 53 8.20 12.50 -11.83
CA ASP A 53 7.06 13.40 -12.06
C ASP A 53 6.28 13.68 -10.78
N ALA A 54 6.06 12.65 -9.95
CA ALA A 54 5.41 12.79 -8.64
C ALA A 54 6.28 13.55 -7.61
N GLN A 55 7.61 13.56 -7.78
CA GLN A 55 8.58 14.23 -6.89
C GLN A 55 8.96 15.65 -7.33
N LYS A 56 8.29 16.23 -8.33
CA LYS A 56 8.59 17.59 -8.81
C LYS A 56 8.46 18.67 -7.72
N SER A 57 7.63 18.43 -6.72
CA SER A 57 7.55 19.26 -5.51
C SER A 57 8.30 18.60 -4.35
N PRO A 58 9.11 19.34 -3.57
CA PRO A 58 9.71 18.82 -2.36
C PRO A 58 8.64 18.26 -1.41
N LYS A 59 8.85 17.05 -0.89
CA LYS A 59 8.02 16.52 0.19
C LYS A 59 8.35 17.26 1.47
N GLU A 60 7.53 18.23 1.81
CA GLU A 60 7.66 18.96 3.08
C GLU A 60 7.30 18.05 4.26
N ASN A 61 7.90 18.32 5.41
CA ASN A 61 7.55 17.63 6.65
C ASN A 61 6.15 18.07 7.09
N TYR A 62 5.13 17.27 6.76
CA TYR A 62 3.74 17.58 7.08
C TYR A 62 3.46 17.68 8.60
N PHE A 63 4.33 17.14 9.46
CA PHE A 63 4.22 17.33 10.92
C PHE A 63 4.56 18.75 11.38
N GLU A 64 5.28 19.51 10.56
CA GLU A 64 5.68 20.89 10.85
C GLU A 64 4.75 21.89 10.16
N CYS A 65 4.32 21.60 8.92
CA CYS A 65 3.55 22.55 8.12
C CYS A 65 2.03 22.35 8.13
N VAL A 66 1.52 21.14 8.38
CA VAL A 66 0.07 20.83 8.28
C VAL A 66 -0.51 20.32 9.59
N GLN A 67 0.13 19.31 10.20
CA GLN A 67 -0.44 18.59 11.34
C GLN A 67 -0.21 19.33 12.66
N THR A 68 -1.30 19.63 13.37
CA THR A 68 -1.21 20.28 14.68
C THR A 68 -1.11 19.27 15.82
N GLU A 69 -1.98 18.25 15.80
CA GLU A 69 -2.08 17.27 16.90
C GLU A 69 -1.29 15.99 16.67
N VAL A 70 -1.28 15.49 15.43
CA VAL A 70 -0.60 14.24 15.06
C VAL A 70 0.91 14.44 15.05
N LYS A 71 1.66 13.46 15.55
CA LYS A 71 3.13 13.53 15.72
C LYS A 71 3.82 12.30 15.11
N PRO A 72 5.12 12.38 14.77
CA PRO A 72 5.85 11.27 14.13
C PRO A 72 5.73 9.92 14.87
N HIS A 73 5.82 9.91 16.20
CA HIS A 73 5.67 8.67 16.99
C HIS A 73 4.27 8.07 16.87
N MET A 74 3.22 8.88 16.71
CA MET A 74 1.85 8.40 16.52
C MET A 74 1.69 7.74 15.17
N ARG A 75 2.35 8.30 14.13
CA ARG A 75 2.37 7.68 12.80
C ARG A 75 3.02 6.30 12.88
N LYS A 76 4.18 6.18 13.54
CA LYS A 76 4.85 4.88 13.72
C LYS A 76 3.91 3.84 14.33
N ILE A 77 3.27 4.17 15.46
CA ILE A 77 2.29 3.27 16.12
C ILE A 77 1.17 2.84 15.16
N VAL A 78 0.61 3.79 14.41
CA VAL A 78 -0.48 3.51 13.48
C VAL A 78 -0.01 2.69 12.28
N THR A 79 1.17 2.96 11.73
CA THR A 79 1.71 2.18 10.60
C THR A 79 2.16 0.79 11.00
N ASP A 80 2.67 0.61 12.23
CA ASP A 80 2.98 -0.71 12.79
C ASP A 80 1.68 -1.53 12.91
N TRP A 81 0.61 -0.93 13.46
CA TRP A 81 -0.73 -1.55 13.48
C TRP A 81 -1.25 -1.87 12.06
N MET A 82 -1.08 -0.96 11.09
CA MET A 82 -1.50 -1.21 9.71
C MET A 82 -0.76 -2.42 9.09
N LEU A 83 0.52 -2.57 9.39
CA LEU A 83 1.32 -3.71 8.94
C LEU A 83 0.79 -5.02 9.55
N GLU A 84 0.57 -5.04 10.87
CA GLU A 84 -0.01 -6.21 11.57
C GLU A 84 -1.36 -6.64 10.98
N VAL A 85 -2.26 -5.68 10.69
CA VAL A 85 -3.56 -5.96 10.07
C VAL A 85 -3.40 -6.53 8.66
N CYS A 86 -2.48 -5.99 7.85
CA CYS A 86 -2.23 -6.49 6.50
C CYS A 86 -1.64 -7.90 6.53
N GLU A 87 -0.75 -8.20 7.47
CA GLU A 87 -0.15 -9.53 7.63
C GLU A 87 -1.17 -10.57 8.11
N ASP A 88 -2.03 -10.22 9.07
CA ASP A 88 -3.07 -11.12 9.59
C ASP A 88 -4.16 -11.42 8.55
N GLN A 89 -4.50 -10.43 7.70
CA GLN A 89 -5.36 -10.61 6.53
C GLN A 89 -4.64 -11.24 5.33
N LYS A 90 -3.34 -11.53 5.44
CA LYS A 90 -2.49 -12.11 4.39
C LYS A 90 -2.50 -11.31 3.08
N CYS A 91 -2.60 -9.99 3.18
CA CYS A 91 -2.52 -9.09 2.04
C CYS A 91 -1.14 -9.20 1.37
N GLN A 92 -1.09 -8.92 0.07
CA GLN A 92 0.13 -8.68 -0.66
C GLN A 92 0.90 -7.51 -0.03
N ALA A 93 2.23 -7.62 0.03
CA ALA A 93 3.09 -6.58 0.62
C ALA A 93 2.94 -5.20 -0.04
N GLU A 94 2.49 -5.14 -1.30
CA GLU A 94 2.20 -3.89 -1.99
C GLU A 94 1.00 -3.14 -1.39
N VAL A 95 0.01 -3.85 -0.82
CA VAL A 95 -1.17 -3.25 -0.18
C VAL A 95 -0.75 -2.34 0.97
N PHE A 96 0.12 -2.83 1.85
CA PHE A 96 0.63 -2.05 2.96
C PHE A 96 1.41 -0.82 2.48
N SER A 97 2.30 -1.00 1.50
CA SER A 97 3.08 0.10 0.93
C SER A 97 2.20 1.21 0.33
N LEU A 98 1.11 0.83 -0.35
CA LEU A 98 0.13 1.79 -0.87
C LEU A 98 -0.69 2.44 0.24
N ALA A 99 -1.14 1.68 1.23
CA ALA A 99 -1.92 2.22 2.34
C ALA A 99 -1.13 3.30 3.10
N VAL A 100 0.16 3.08 3.35
CA VAL A 100 1.04 4.09 3.96
C VAL A 100 1.23 5.30 3.03
N ASN A 101 1.36 5.08 1.71
CA ASN A 101 1.44 6.18 0.75
C ASN A 101 0.18 7.06 0.75
N TYR A 102 -1.01 6.45 0.82
CA TYR A 102 -2.29 7.15 0.93
C TYR A 102 -2.40 7.91 2.25
N LEU A 103 -1.96 7.30 3.35
CA LEU A 103 -1.94 7.92 4.67
C LEU A 103 -1.09 9.20 4.65
N ASP A 104 0.15 9.10 4.19
CA ASP A 104 1.05 10.26 4.13
C ASP A 104 0.56 11.32 3.14
N GLY A 105 0.01 10.90 1.99
CA GLY A 105 -0.58 11.81 1.00
C GLY A 105 -1.76 12.60 1.55
N PHE A 106 -2.59 11.96 2.39
CA PHE A 106 -3.69 12.62 3.08
C PHE A 106 -3.19 13.60 4.14
N LEU A 107 -2.25 13.17 4.99
CA LEU A 107 -1.68 14.00 6.07
C LEU A 107 -0.90 15.22 5.53
N ALA A 108 -0.35 15.12 4.32
CA ALA A 108 0.29 16.25 3.65
C ALA A 108 -0.69 17.32 3.15
N LYS A 109 -1.99 17.00 3.00
CA LYS A 109 -3.00 17.93 2.48
C LYS A 109 -4.01 18.39 3.54
N ILE A 110 -4.34 17.54 4.52
CA ILE A 110 -5.45 17.75 5.46
C ILE A 110 -4.96 17.60 6.91
N ASN A 111 -5.17 18.63 7.73
CA ASN A 111 -4.95 18.55 9.18
C ASN A 111 -6.06 17.72 9.85
N ILE A 112 -5.68 16.73 10.66
CA ILE A 112 -6.64 15.85 11.36
C ILE A 112 -6.43 15.86 12.87
N GLN A 113 -7.48 15.46 13.60
CA GLN A 113 -7.40 15.22 15.04
C GLN A 113 -6.87 13.82 15.34
N LYS A 114 -6.28 13.63 16.52
CA LYS A 114 -5.77 12.30 16.94
C LYS A 114 -6.85 11.22 16.94
N SER A 115 -8.09 11.58 17.29
CA SER A 115 -9.25 10.67 17.30
C SER A 115 -9.60 10.12 15.91
N GLN A 116 -9.24 10.82 14.85
CA GLN A 116 -9.55 10.43 13.47
C GLN A 116 -8.45 9.57 12.85
N PHE A 117 -7.30 9.42 13.51
CA PHE A 117 -6.12 8.87 12.88
C PHE A 117 -6.24 7.36 12.62
N GLN A 118 -6.82 6.61 13.57
CA GLN A 118 -7.11 5.18 13.39
C GLN A 118 -8.14 4.94 12.28
N LEU A 119 -9.16 5.79 12.19
CA LEU A 119 -10.15 5.75 11.10
C LEU A 119 -9.50 5.98 9.74
N LEU A 120 -8.67 7.02 9.59
CA LEU A 120 -7.97 7.29 8.34
C LEU A 120 -7.08 6.11 7.93
N ALA A 121 -6.31 5.55 8.87
CA ALA A 121 -5.46 4.40 8.61
C ALA A 121 -6.26 3.17 8.16
N THR A 122 -7.40 2.91 8.82
CA THR A 122 -8.35 1.84 8.45
C THR A 122 -8.84 2.01 7.01
N VAL A 123 -9.22 3.23 6.64
CA VAL A 123 -9.70 3.56 5.29
C VAL A 123 -8.60 3.42 4.26
N CYS A 124 -7.34 3.77 4.60
CA CYS A 124 -6.21 3.59 3.71
C CYS A 124 -5.96 2.11 3.37
N ILE A 125 -6.04 1.21 4.37
CA ILE A 125 -5.96 -0.25 4.14
C ILE A 125 -7.13 -0.71 3.26
N PHE A 126 -8.35 -0.25 3.57
CA PHE A 126 -9.55 -0.61 2.81
C PHE A 126 -9.42 -0.26 1.32
N VAL A 127 -9.03 0.98 1.01
CA VAL A 127 -8.86 1.44 -0.38
C VAL A 127 -7.68 0.74 -1.06
N ALA A 128 -6.55 0.57 -0.36
CA ALA A 128 -5.39 -0.13 -0.94
C ALA A 128 -5.70 -1.60 -1.26
N SER A 129 -6.41 -2.30 -0.38
CA SER A 129 -6.82 -3.69 -0.62
C SER A 129 -7.80 -3.79 -1.79
N LYS A 130 -8.78 -2.89 -1.91
CA LYS A 130 -9.66 -2.82 -3.10
C LYS A 130 -8.90 -2.56 -4.40
N PHE A 131 -7.79 -1.83 -4.34
CA PHE A 131 -7.02 -1.49 -5.52
C PHE A 131 -6.09 -2.62 -5.98
N LYS A 132 -5.58 -3.44 -5.06
CA LYS A 132 -4.56 -4.46 -5.37
C LYS A 132 -5.02 -5.91 -5.23
N GLU A 133 -5.92 -6.20 -4.29
CA GLU A 133 -6.36 -7.56 -4.05
C GLU A 133 -7.48 -7.98 -4.98
N THR A 134 -7.50 -9.27 -5.30
CA THR A 134 -8.66 -9.88 -5.98
C THR A 134 -9.85 -9.98 -5.03
N ALA A 135 -9.57 -10.25 -3.74
CA ALA A 135 -10.54 -10.27 -2.65
C ALA A 135 -10.10 -9.24 -1.61
N PRO A 136 -10.67 -8.02 -1.61
CA PRO A 136 -10.26 -6.97 -0.67
C PRO A 136 -10.65 -7.30 0.77
N VAL A 137 -9.98 -6.65 1.72
CA VAL A 137 -10.28 -6.81 3.15
C VAL A 137 -11.71 -6.33 3.43
N PRO A 138 -12.60 -7.18 3.99
CA PRO A 138 -13.96 -6.78 4.32
C PRO A 138 -13.99 -5.64 5.34
N ALA A 139 -14.92 -4.70 5.18
CA ALA A 139 -15.06 -3.58 6.11
C ALA A 139 -15.42 -4.07 7.53
N GLU A 140 -16.16 -5.17 7.64
CA GLU A 140 -16.52 -5.83 8.89
C GLU A 140 -15.28 -6.29 9.67
N ASN A 141 -14.29 -6.87 8.97
CA ASN A 141 -13.03 -7.28 9.59
C ASN A 141 -12.26 -6.07 10.11
N LEU A 142 -12.20 -5.00 9.32
CA LEU A 142 -11.53 -3.76 9.71
C LEU A 142 -12.17 -3.13 10.97
N VAL A 143 -13.49 -3.15 11.09
CA VAL A 143 -14.18 -2.71 12.32
C VAL A 143 -13.72 -3.51 13.53
N ILE A 144 -13.56 -4.83 13.39
CA ILE A 144 -13.07 -5.71 14.47
C ILE A 144 -11.64 -5.36 14.87
N TYR A 145 -10.73 -5.13 13.91
CA TYR A 145 -9.34 -4.73 14.20
C TYR A 145 -9.21 -3.38 14.91
N THR A 146 -10.21 -2.51 14.77
CA THR A 146 -10.29 -1.24 15.50
C THR A 146 -10.93 -1.36 16.89
N ASP A 147 -11.19 -2.59 17.37
CA ASP A 147 -11.96 -2.85 18.60
C ASP A 147 -13.33 -2.14 18.59
N ASN A 148 -13.97 -2.12 17.41
CA ASN A 148 -15.25 -1.44 17.16
C ASN A 148 -15.23 0.07 17.46
N SER A 149 -14.05 0.70 17.51
CA SER A 149 -13.93 2.16 17.66
C SER A 149 -14.36 2.90 16.40
N VAL A 150 -14.33 2.22 15.25
CA VAL A 150 -14.74 2.72 13.94
C VAL A 150 -15.96 1.94 13.45
N SER A 151 -16.92 2.62 12.82
CA SER A 151 -18.08 2.00 12.18
C SER A 151 -17.92 1.86 10.65
N ILE A 152 -18.65 0.92 10.05
CA ILE A 152 -18.69 0.72 8.58
C ILE A 152 -19.14 2.00 7.85
N LEU A 153 -20.08 2.75 8.46
CA LEU A 153 -20.55 4.02 7.89
C LEU A 153 -19.42 5.06 7.84
N GLU A 154 -18.62 5.16 8.89
CA GLU A 154 -17.46 6.05 8.90
C GLU A 154 -16.41 5.63 7.88
N ILE A 155 -16.11 4.33 7.76
CA ILE A 155 -15.19 3.81 6.73
C ILE A 155 -15.67 4.21 5.33
N THR A 156 -16.95 4.01 5.03
CA THR A 156 -17.52 4.31 3.71
C THR A 156 -17.53 5.81 3.40
N GLN A 157 -17.81 6.65 4.39
CA GLN A 157 -17.77 8.11 4.23
C GLN A 157 -16.35 8.62 4.02
N TRP A 158 -15.41 8.13 4.83
CA TRP A 158 -14.01 8.54 4.74
C TRP A 158 -13.31 7.98 3.50
N GLU A 159 -13.74 6.83 2.97
CA GLU A 159 -13.28 6.32 1.68
C GLU A 159 -13.45 7.40 0.59
N LEU A 160 -14.63 8.00 0.50
CA LEU A 160 -14.87 9.05 -0.49
C LEU A 160 -14.03 10.31 -0.23
N ILE A 161 -13.81 10.67 1.03
CA ILE A 161 -12.96 11.82 1.40
C ILE A 161 -11.51 11.54 0.99
N LEU A 162 -10.98 10.36 1.32
CA LEU A 162 -9.64 9.93 0.94
C LEU A 162 -9.46 9.97 -0.57
N LEU A 163 -10.37 9.37 -1.33
CA LEU A 163 -10.32 9.36 -2.80
C LEU A 163 -10.31 10.77 -3.41
N ASN A 164 -11.12 11.69 -2.87
CA ASN A 164 -11.13 13.07 -3.35
C ASN A 164 -9.85 13.82 -2.99
N VAL A 165 -9.27 13.61 -1.80
CA VAL A 165 -8.00 14.24 -1.39
C VAL A 165 -6.83 13.72 -2.23
N LEU A 166 -6.86 12.44 -2.60
CA LEU A 166 -5.90 11.82 -3.52
C LEU A 166 -6.21 12.09 -5.00
N GLU A 167 -7.27 12.87 -5.30
CA GLU A 167 -7.67 13.21 -6.67
C GLU A 167 -7.91 11.97 -7.55
N TRP A 168 -8.35 10.87 -6.92
CA TRP A 168 -8.56 9.56 -7.55
C TRP A 168 -7.30 8.92 -8.17
N ASP A 169 -6.10 9.47 -7.91
CA ASP A 169 -4.84 8.84 -8.31
C ASP A 169 -4.36 7.86 -7.24
N LEU A 170 -4.77 6.60 -7.41
CA LEU A 170 -4.39 5.48 -6.54
C LEU A 170 -3.14 4.75 -7.05
N SER A 171 -2.68 5.04 -8.26
CA SER A 171 -1.57 4.30 -8.90
C SER A 171 -0.21 4.85 -8.46
N ALA A 172 0.01 4.98 -7.15
CA ALA A 172 1.28 5.48 -6.63
C ALA A 172 2.43 4.49 -6.91
N VAL A 173 3.59 5.04 -7.26
CA VAL A 173 4.81 4.24 -7.38
C VAL A 173 5.30 3.89 -5.98
N THR A 174 5.39 2.60 -5.68
CA THR A 174 5.84 2.08 -4.38
C THR A 174 7.25 1.52 -4.44
N PRO A 175 8.00 1.50 -3.32
CA PRO A 175 9.29 0.83 -3.26
C PRO A 175 9.17 -0.66 -3.61
N TYR A 176 8.06 -1.31 -3.22
CA TYR A 176 7.79 -2.72 -3.53
C TYR A 176 7.76 -2.99 -5.04
N GLY A 177 7.02 -2.19 -5.82
CA GLY A 177 6.93 -2.37 -7.27
C GLY A 177 8.28 -2.23 -7.97
N ILE A 178 9.12 -1.29 -7.53
CA ILE A 178 10.49 -1.13 -8.07
C ILE A 178 11.38 -2.31 -7.65
N LEU A 179 11.31 -2.71 -6.38
CA LEU A 179 12.09 -3.82 -5.83
C LEU A 179 11.85 -5.12 -6.62
N ASP A 180 10.60 -5.44 -6.94
CA ASP A 180 10.27 -6.66 -7.68
C ASP A 180 10.88 -6.66 -9.10
N HIS A 181 10.87 -5.52 -9.80
CA HIS A 181 11.57 -5.39 -11.09
C HIS A 181 13.08 -5.52 -10.96
N LEU A 182 13.69 -4.94 -9.92
CA LEU A 182 15.12 -5.04 -9.68
C LEU A 182 15.55 -6.48 -9.38
N LEU A 183 14.82 -7.20 -8.54
CA LEU A 183 15.08 -8.60 -8.20
C LEU A 183 15.04 -9.53 -9.42
N ARG A 184 14.15 -9.25 -10.38
CA ARG A 184 14.08 -10.01 -11.64
C ARG A 184 15.22 -9.68 -12.61
N THR A 185 15.74 -8.46 -12.56
CA THR A 185 16.83 -8.00 -13.44
C THR A 185 18.19 -8.47 -12.93
N LEU A 186 18.36 -8.57 -11.61
CA LEU A 186 19.57 -9.11 -11.01
C LEU A 186 19.59 -10.63 -11.21
N ASN A 187 20.59 -11.13 -11.94
CA ASN A 187 20.79 -12.56 -12.16
C ASN A 187 21.41 -13.22 -10.90
N ILE A 188 20.66 -13.23 -9.81
CA ILE A 188 21.05 -13.81 -8.53
C ILE A 188 20.83 -15.33 -8.58
N GLU A 189 21.75 -16.09 -8.01
CA GLU A 189 21.64 -17.55 -7.94
C GLU A 189 20.32 -17.96 -7.24
N SER A 190 19.55 -18.84 -7.91
CA SER A 190 18.15 -19.14 -7.61
C SER A 190 17.89 -19.59 -6.17
N SER A 191 18.88 -20.20 -5.51
CA SER A 191 18.81 -20.67 -4.12
C SER A 191 18.79 -19.53 -3.08
N SER A 192 19.42 -18.39 -3.39
CA SER A 192 19.50 -17.22 -2.51
C SER A 192 18.46 -16.14 -2.85
N SER A 193 17.93 -16.16 -4.08
CA SER A 193 17.00 -15.14 -4.59
C SER A 193 15.75 -14.98 -3.73
N GLU A 194 15.16 -16.08 -3.24
CA GLU A 194 13.93 -16.02 -2.43
C GLU A 194 14.20 -15.46 -1.02
N THR A 195 15.34 -15.81 -0.42
CA THR A 195 15.74 -15.26 0.87
C THR A 195 16.02 -13.77 0.78
N ILE A 196 16.74 -13.34 -0.27
CA ILE A 196 17.03 -11.92 -0.54
C ILE A 196 15.74 -11.15 -0.76
N ARG A 197 14.81 -11.69 -1.55
CA ARG A 197 13.48 -11.10 -1.77
C ARG A 197 12.77 -10.84 -0.45
N ARG A 198 12.61 -11.88 0.39
CA ARG A 198 11.94 -11.73 1.69
C ARG A 198 12.61 -10.69 2.59
N HIS A 199 13.94 -10.69 2.66
CA HIS A 199 14.67 -9.70 3.48
C HIS A 199 14.44 -8.27 2.96
N ALA A 200 14.52 -8.08 1.64
CA ALA A 200 14.30 -6.78 1.03
C ALA A 200 12.84 -6.31 1.21
N GLU A 201 11.85 -7.20 1.09
CA GLU A 201 10.44 -6.90 1.34
C GLU A 201 10.20 -6.51 2.80
N THR A 202 10.79 -7.22 3.76
CA THR A 202 10.76 -6.85 5.19
C THR A 202 11.37 -5.47 5.43
N PHE A 203 12.49 -5.15 4.79
CA PHE A 203 13.10 -3.82 4.90
C PHE A 203 12.24 -2.74 4.27
N VAL A 204 11.58 -3.02 3.13
CA VAL A 204 10.59 -2.08 2.56
C VAL A 204 9.47 -1.81 3.57
N ALA A 205 8.92 -2.83 4.22
CA ALA A 205 7.90 -2.65 5.25
C ALA A 205 8.41 -1.80 6.43
N LEU A 206 9.61 -2.10 6.94
CA LEU A 206 10.26 -1.32 8.01
C LEU A 206 10.45 0.16 7.62
N THR A 207 10.95 0.42 6.41
CA THR A 207 11.15 1.81 5.95
C THR A 207 9.85 2.57 5.78
N ALA A 208 8.73 1.87 5.50
CA ALA A 208 7.42 2.51 5.41
C ALA A 208 6.87 2.93 6.79
N THR A 209 7.18 2.19 7.86
CA THR A 209 6.75 2.55 9.23
C THR A 209 7.58 3.70 9.81
N GLU A 210 8.86 3.80 9.44
CA GLU A 210 9.77 4.85 9.89
C GLU A 210 9.66 6.14 9.08
N PHE A 211 9.30 7.25 9.73
CA PHE A 211 9.10 8.53 9.03
C PHE A 211 10.38 9.12 8.44
N VAL A 212 11.57 8.73 8.94
CA VAL A 212 12.84 9.22 8.40
C VAL A 212 13.00 8.94 6.90
N PHE A 213 12.41 7.85 6.41
CA PHE A 213 12.46 7.48 4.99
C PHE A 213 11.42 8.20 4.12
N TYR A 214 10.49 8.96 4.71
CA TYR A 214 9.44 9.67 3.95
C TYR A 214 9.99 10.66 2.91
N GLN A 215 11.12 11.30 3.24
CA GLN A 215 11.81 12.25 2.37
C GLN A 215 12.54 11.55 1.21
N HIS A 216 12.84 10.26 1.34
CA HIS A 216 13.47 9.49 0.28
C HIS A 216 12.44 9.07 -0.76
N GLY A 217 12.87 9.03 -2.02
CA GLY A 217 12.05 8.54 -3.11
C GLY A 217 11.87 7.02 -3.07
N PRO A 218 10.75 6.48 -3.58
CA PRO A 218 10.54 5.03 -3.71
C PRO A 218 11.71 4.26 -4.32
N ALA A 219 12.37 4.78 -5.37
CA ALA A 219 13.54 4.12 -5.96
C ALA A 219 14.72 4.05 -4.99
N ALA A 220 14.99 5.15 -4.29
CA ALA A 220 16.08 5.21 -3.32
C ALA A 220 15.86 4.21 -2.18
N VAL A 221 14.63 4.13 -1.67
CA VAL A 221 14.26 3.15 -0.64
C VAL A 221 14.39 1.72 -1.16
N ALA A 222 13.84 1.42 -2.34
CA ALA A 222 13.87 0.06 -2.92
C ALA A 222 15.30 -0.44 -3.15
N VAL A 223 16.15 0.39 -3.76
CA VAL A 223 17.56 0.07 -4.03
C VAL A 223 18.35 -0.13 -2.72
N SER A 224 18.08 0.70 -1.72
CA SER A 224 18.75 0.61 -0.42
C SER A 224 18.32 -0.63 0.36
N CYS A 225 17.03 -0.96 0.35
CA CYS A 225 16.52 -2.21 0.96
C CYS A 225 17.15 -3.44 0.29
N LEU A 226 17.23 -3.46 -1.03
CA LEU A 226 17.89 -4.54 -1.78
C LEU A 226 19.38 -4.62 -1.46
N GLY A 227 20.07 -3.48 -1.44
CA GLY A 227 21.47 -3.39 -1.04
C GLY A 227 21.71 -3.92 0.37
N ALA A 228 20.86 -3.54 1.34
CA ALA A 228 20.95 -3.96 2.74
C ALA A 228 20.72 -5.47 2.88
N ALA A 229 19.73 -6.02 2.15
CA ALA A 229 19.46 -7.46 2.12
C ALA A 229 20.67 -8.25 1.58
N LEU A 230 21.27 -7.77 0.49
CA LEU A 230 22.48 -8.38 -0.08
C LEU A 230 23.67 -8.27 0.88
N ARG A 231 23.80 -7.15 1.61
CA ARG A 231 24.88 -6.92 2.57
C ARG A 231 24.78 -7.87 3.76
N GLY A 232 23.59 -8.03 4.32
CA GLY A 232 23.34 -8.97 5.43
C GLY A 232 23.65 -10.43 5.09
N LEU A 233 23.59 -10.80 3.80
CA LEU A 233 23.88 -12.15 3.32
C LEU A 233 25.32 -12.34 2.82
N ASN A 234 26.21 -11.36 3.03
CA ASN A 234 27.63 -11.40 2.66
C ASN A 234 27.90 -11.77 1.19
N VAL A 235 27.08 -11.26 0.27
CA VAL A 235 27.30 -11.49 -1.16
C VAL A 235 28.63 -10.83 -1.56
N SER A 236 29.59 -11.62 -2.07
CA SER A 236 30.97 -11.19 -2.36
C SER A 236 31.08 -10.10 -3.45
N THR A 237 29.98 -9.76 -4.10
CA THR A 237 29.89 -8.89 -5.28
C THR A 237 29.17 -7.56 -4.99
N LEU A 238 28.92 -7.22 -3.72
CA LEU A 238 28.14 -6.06 -3.28
C LEU A 238 28.50 -4.74 -3.97
N SER A 239 29.79 -4.39 -4.02
CA SER A 239 30.22 -3.11 -4.61
C SER A 239 29.79 -2.98 -6.07
N SER A 240 29.94 -4.05 -6.86
CA SER A 240 29.52 -4.05 -8.27
C SER A 240 28.01 -4.06 -8.44
N VAL A 241 27.27 -4.69 -7.52
CA VAL A 241 25.80 -4.66 -7.55
C VAL A 241 25.29 -3.27 -7.20
N LEU A 242 25.90 -2.58 -6.22
CA LEU A 242 25.55 -1.20 -5.89
C LEU A 242 25.83 -0.24 -7.05
N GLU A 243 26.95 -0.42 -7.76
CA GLU A 243 27.24 0.34 -8.98
C GLU A 243 26.22 0.05 -10.08
N HIS A 244 25.83 -1.21 -10.27
CA HIS A 244 24.79 -1.59 -11.22
C HIS A 244 23.43 -0.98 -10.85
N LEU A 245 23.04 -1.01 -9.58
CA LEU A 245 21.78 -0.41 -9.10
C LEU A 245 21.78 1.11 -9.27
N HIS A 246 22.91 1.77 -9.00
CA HIS A 246 23.10 3.19 -9.30
C HIS A 246 22.92 3.49 -10.78
N TYR A 247 23.57 2.72 -11.67
CA TYR A 247 23.48 2.91 -13.11
C TYR A 247 22.06 2.70 -13.63
N THR A 248 21.37 1.66 -13.14
CA THR A 248 20.02 1.30 -13.59
C THR A 248 18.95 2.26 -13.10
N THR A 249 19.03 2.74 -11.86
CA THR A 249 17.99 3.58 -11.25
C THR A 249 18.30 5.08 -11.28
N GLY A 250 19.58 5.45 -11.44
CA GLY A 250 20.06 6.83 -11.35
C GLY A 250 20.12 7.37 -9.92
N VAL A 251 19.92 6.55 -8.88
CA VAL A 251 20.01 6.97 -7.48
C VAL A 251 21.48 7.03 -7.06
N ASN A 252 21.92 8.16 -6.48
CA ASN A 252 23.32 8.35 -6.06
C ASN A 252 23.78 7.29 -5.05
N THR A 253 24.99 6.78 -5.25
CA THR A 253 25.59 5.75 -4.37
C THR A 253 25.77 6.21 -2.92
N ILE A 254 25.94 7.50 -2.68
CA ILE A 254 26.00 8.08 -1.34
C ILE A 254 24.63 7.92 -0.65
N THR A 255 23.55 8.35 -1.30
CA THR A 255 22.18 8.22 -0.78
C THR A 255 21.80 6.76 -0.53
N ILE A 256 22.22 5.84 -1.41
CA ILE A 256 21.99 4.40 -1.21
C ILE A 256 22.66 3.92 0.08
N LYS A 257 23.94 4.26 0.29
CA LYS A 257 24.69 3.86 1.48
C LYS A 257 24.11 4.48 2.75
N ASP A 258 23.82 5.78 2.73
CA ASP A 258 23.24 6.48 3.88
C ASP A 258 21.89 5.87 4.28
N CYS A 259 21.05 5.53 3.31
CA CYS A 259 19.77 4.88 3.56
C CYS A 259 19.93 3.42 4.05
N MET A 260 20.93 2.69 3.55
CA MET A 260 21.25 1.34 4.05
C MET A 260 21.71 1.40 5.51
N ASP A 261 22.57 2.34 5.87
CA ASP A 261 23.09 2.48 7.23
C ASP A 261 21.95 2.89 8.20
N GLN A 262 21.02 3.74 7.76
CA GLN A 262 19.79 4.07 8.52
C GLN A 262 18.86 2.86 8.72
N ILE A 263 18.75 1.97 7.72
CA ILE A 263 17.98 0.72 7.86
C ILE A 263 18.62 -0.16 8.95
N GLU A 264 19.95 -0.31 8.94
CA GLU A 264 20.69 -1.09 9.94
C GLU A 264 20.55 -0.51 11.36
N GLU A 265 20.56 0.81 11.50
CA GLU A 265 20.31 1.50 12.77
C GLU A 265 18.88 1.24 13.26
N SER A 266 17.89 1.36 12.37
CA SER A 266 16.47 1.10 12.68
C SER A 266 16.25 -0.34 13.15
N ILE A 267 16.89 -1.32 12.50
CA ILE A 267 16.86 -2.73 12.91
C ILE A 267 17.50 -2.90 14.29
N SER A 268 18.65 -2.28 14.53
CA SER A 268 19.37 -2.36 15.81
C SER A 268 18.54 -1.80 16.95
N MET A 269 17.87 -0.67 16.73
CA MET A 269 16.94 -0.07 17.70
C MET A 269 15.76 -1.00 17.99
N SER A 270 15.14 -1.58 16.95
CA SER A 270 14.03 -2.53 17.10
C SER A 270 14.42 -3.80 17.85
N MET A 271 15.62 -4.35 17.61
CA MET A 271 16.12 -5.53 18.34
C MET A 271 16.48 -5.22 19.80
N SER A 272 16.93 -4.00 20.09
CA SER A 272 17.23 -3.55 21.46
C SER A 272 15.97 -3.21 22.26
N GLY A 273 14.82 -3.02 21.60
CA GLY A 273 13.57 -2.57 22.18
C GLY A 273 12.49 -3.65 22.21
N LEU A 274 12.62 -4.62 23.12
CA LEU A 274 11.54 -5.54 23.51
C LEU A 274 11.28 -5.47 25.03
N SER A 275 10.54 -4.44 25.45
CA SER A 275 9.61 -4.50 26.59
C SER A 275 8.76 -3.22 26.68
N PHE A 276 7.90 -2.96 25.70
CA PHE A 276 6.68 -2.20 25.99
C PHE A 276 5.53 -3.21 26.02
N GLN A 277 5.28 -3.75 27.21
CA GLN A 277 3.99 -4.34 27.51
C GLN A 277 2.94 -3.24 27.33
N PRO A 278 1.84 -3.46 26.58
CA PRO A 278 0.66 -2.65 26.78
C PRO A 278 0.21 -2.95 28.21
N SER A 279 0.37 -1.98 29.12
CA SER A 279 -0.31 -2.04 30.39
C SER A 279 -1.80 -2.15 30.09
N SER A 280 -2.39 -3.29 30.45
CA SER A 280 -3.83 -3.49 30.54
C SER A 280 -4.38 -2.50 31.57
N SER A 281 -4.60 -1.27 31.14
CA SER A 281 -5.33 -0.25 31.88
C SER A 281 -6.31 0.37 30.90
N SER A 282 -7.43 -0.33 30.71
CA SER A 282 -8.67 0.32 30.29
C SER A 282 -8.85 1.59 31.13
N PRO A 283 -9.06 2.76 30.54
CA PRO A 283 -9.54 3.89 31.30
C PRO A 283 -10.97 3.56 31.74
N ALA A 284 -11.11 3.20 33.02
CA ALA A 284 -12.39 3.01 33.65
C ALA A 284 -13.28 4.24 33.42
N ALA A 285 -14.46 3.99 32.85
CA ALA A 285 -15.52 4.97 32.75
C ALA A 285 -15.88 5.51 34.14
N PRO A 286 -15.97 6.83 34.35
CA PRO A 286 -16.63 7.35 35.54
C PRO A 286 -18.14 7.18 35.35
N SER A 287 -18.72 6.28 36.14
CA SER A 287 -20.15 6.26 36.40
C SER A 287 -20.57 7.61 37.01
N SER A 288 -21.49 8.33 36.39
CA SER A 288 -22.75 8.76 37.05
C SER A 288 -23.59 9.73 36.22
N LYS A 289 -24.90 9.45 36.26
CA LYS A 289 -26.03 10.38 36.27
C LYS A 289 -26.41 11.09 34.97
N SER A 290 -27.57 10.63 34.48
CA SER A 290 -28.57 11.35 33.70
C SER A 290 -28.55 12.86 33.90
N ASN A 291 -28.37 13.60 32.81
CA ASN A 291 -29.01 14.89 32.60
C ASN A 291 -29.22 15.12 31.10
N ASN A 292 -30.50 15.24 30.72
CA ASN A 292 -30.97 15.65 29.40
C ASN A 292 -30.40 17.03 29.04
N VAL A 293 -29.62 17.12 27.96
CA VAL A 293 -29.50 18.35 27.16
C VAL A 293 -29.36 17.97 25.68
N SER A 294 -30.25 18.52 24.87
CA SER A 294 -30.41 18.31 23.43
C SER A 294 -29.17 18.67 22.60
N ALA A 295 -28.87 17.86 21.59
CA ALA A 295 -27.80 18.09 20.61
C ALA A 295 -28.12 19.25 19.65
N PRO A 296 -27.16 20.14 19.32
CA PRO A 296 -27.29 21.02 18.17
C PRO A 296 -26.81 20.31 16.90
N LYS A 297 -27.68 20.28 15.89
CA LYS A 297 -27.33 19.99 14.49
C LYS A 297 -26.38 21.09 13.99
N ILE A 298 -25.22 20.72 13.46
CA ILE A 298 -24.38 21.65 12.70
C ILE A 298 -24.44 21.29 11.22
N ILE A 299 -24.98 22.23 10.46
CA ILE A 299 -25.01 22.33 9.01
C ILE A 299 -23.66 22.89 8.56
N PRO A 300 -22.98 22.38 7.53
CA PRO A 300 -21.81 23.04 6.97
C PRO A 300 -22.23 24.33 6.25
N GLN A 301 -21.71 25.47 6.70
CA GLN A 301 -21.91 26.77 6.06
C GLN A 301 -20.96 26.95 4.85
N HIS A 302 -21.56 27.33 3.73
CA HIS A 302 -21.04 28.14 2.63
C HIS A 302 -19.65 27.83 2.06
N TYR A 303 -19.62 26.97 1.04
CA TYR A 303 -18.62 27.02 -0.03
C TYR A 303 -18.99 28.16 -1.00
N ASN A 304 -18.08 29.12 -1.19
CA ASN A 304 -18.30 30.27 -2.06
C ASN A 304 -18.01 29.86 -3.51
N GLY A 305 -19.02 29.90 -4.36
CA GLY A 305 -18.96 29.40 -5.74
C GLY A 305 -18.13 30.29 -6.67
N SER A 306 -17.06 29.71 -7.22
CA SER A 306 -16.51 30.10 -8.52
C SER A 306 -16.99 29.09 -9.57
N LYS A 307 -17.65 29.59 -10.61
CA LYS A 307 -18.24 28.84 -11.71
C LYS A 307 -17.19 27.98 -12.42
N PHE A 308 -17.37 26.65 -12.42
CA PHE A 308 -16.86 25.78 -13.48
C PHE A 308 -18.06 25.13 -14.17
N VAL A 309 -18.19 25.45 -15.46
CA VAL A 309 -19.18 24.88 -16.37
C VAL A 309 -18.70 23.47 -16.73
N SER A 310 -19.49 22.46 -16.39
CA SER A 310 -19.31 21.10 -16.91
C SER A 310 -19.91 21.01 -18.31
N THR A 311 -19.10 20.54 -19.26
CA THR A 311 -19.58 20.04 -20.55
C THR A 311 -19.06 18.62 -20.71
N THR A 312 -19.87 17.64 -20.33
CA THR A 312 -19.80 16.30 -20.91
C THR A 312 -20.56 16.32 -22.25
N PRO A 313 -20.04 15.64 -23.28
CA PRO A 313 -20.90 15.11 -24.32
C PRO A 313 -20.96 13.59 -24.20
N THR A 314 -22.09 13.10 -23.69
CA THR A 314 -22.63 11.78 -24.02
C THR A 314 -23.10 11.80 -25.47
N ASP A 315 -22.45 11.05 -26.35
CA ASP A 315 -23.07 10.60 -27.60
C ASP A 315 -23.42 9.11 -27.45
N VAL A 316 -24.70 8.90 -27.23
CA VAL A 316 -25.40 7.61 -27.33
C VAL A 316 -25.64 7.38 -28.82
N MET A 317 -24.99 6.38 -29.42
CA MET A 317 -25.39 5.90 -30.73
C MET A 317 -26.40 4.77 -30.57
N ASP A 318 -27.64 5.08 -30.94
CA ASP A 318 -28.73 4.14 -31.16
C ASP A 318 -28.33 3.08 -32.19
N VAL A 319 -28.26 1.82 -31.77
CA VAL A 319 -28.26 0.67 -32.69
C VAL A 319 -29.72 0.25 -32.90
N ALA A 320 -30.36 0.86 -33.88
CA ALA A 320 -31.60 0.37 -34.45
C ALA A 320 -31.31 -0.81 -35.39
N CYS A 321 -31.95 -1.94 -35.10
CA CYS A 321 -32.06 -3.08 -35.99
C CYS A 321 -32.78 -2.70 -37.30
N ALA A 322 -32.16 -2.99 -38.45
CA ALA A 322 -32.88 -3.23 -39.71
C ALA A 322 -32.00 -4.10 -40.64
N PHE A 323 -32.62 -5.19 -41.12
CA PHE A 323 -32.18 -6.25 -42.05
C PHE A 323 -31.62 -7.53 -41.43
#